data_AF-A0A6P2B5X3-F1
#
_entry.id   AF-A0A6P2B5X3-F1
#
_cell.length_a   1.000
_cell.length_b   1.000
_cell.length_c   1.000
_cell.angle_alpha   90.00
_cell.angle_beta   90.00
_cell.angle_gamma   90.00
#
_symmetry.space_group_name_H-M   'P 1'
#
loop_
_entity.id
_entity.type
_entity.pdbx_description
1 polymer ?
#
loop_
_entity_poly.entity_id
_entity_poly.type
_entity_poly.pdbx_seq_one_letter_code
_entity_poly.pdbx_strand_id
1 'polypeptide(L)'
;MATKQNAMGGRRPSGLRLDARLISLVLVAAGLLVSGYLSYVKATGVPMACTGEMFNCGTVQNSDYSELFGVPIAYLGFMTYVVIGGLILLQDRWAFLRENGIVLLFGVVLFAWLYSMYLIYVQGVILQAWCQWCLTHEAIITVLFGATIWRLNRFLADEEAESV
;
A
#
# COMPACT_ATOMS: atom_id res chain seq x y z
N MET A 1 -30.17 1.79 -44.63
CA MET A 1 -30.69 0.43 -44.32
C MET A 1 -29.52 -0.53 -44.44
N ALA A 2 -29.01 -1.24 -43.43
CA ALA A 2 -29.36 -1.39 -42.03
C ALA A 2 -28.08 -1.71 -41.23
N THR A 3 -28.06 -1.21 -40.01
CA THR A 3 -27.07 -1.36 -38.95
C THR A 3 -26.90 -2.83 -38.54
N LYS A 4 -25.67 -3.36 -38.56
CA LYS A 4 -25.31 -4.56 -37.80
C LYS A 4 -24.73 -4.15 -36.45
N GLN A 5 -25.62 -3.94 -35.49
CA GLN A 5 -25.32 -4.02 -34.06
C GLN A 5 -25.04 -5.48 -33.74
N ASN A 6 -23.76 -5.88 -33.62
CA ASN A 6 -23.42 -7.13 -32.95
C ASN A 6 -22.78 -6.79 -31.61
N ALA A 7 -23.59 -6.98 -30.59
CA ALA A 7 -23.29 -6.78 -29.20
C ALA A 7 -22.10 -7.64 -28.76
N MET A 8 -20.94 -7.03 -28.56
CA MET A 8 -20.02 -7.47 -27.52
C MET A 8 -20.39 -6.75 -26.23
N GLY A 9 -21.55 -7.17 -25.70
CA GLY A 9 -21.90 -6.99 -24.30
C GLY A 9 -20.98 -7.87 -23.47
N GLY A 10 -19.70 -7.49 -23.38
CA GLY A 10 -18.82 -7.91 -22.31
C GLY A 10 -19.40 -7.30 -21.05
N ARG A 11 -20.33 -8.03 -20.41
CA ARG A 11 -20.84 -7.73 -19.08
C ARG A 11 -19.63 -7.85 -18.16
N ARG A 12 -18.83 -6.77 -18.08
CA ARG A 12 -17.67 -6.66 -17.19
C ARG A 12 -18.17 -7.07 -15.82
N PRO A 13 -17.58 -8.06 -15.13
CA PRO A 13 -18.03 -8.40 -13.81
C PRO A 13 -17.77 -7.19 -12.93
N SER A 14 -18.83 -6.43 -12.65
CA SER A 14 -18.84 -5.32 -11.71
C SER A 14 -18.25 -5.76 -10.37
N GLY A 15 -18.36 -7.06 -10.06
CA GLY A 15 -17.73 -7.73 -8.92
C GLY A 15 -16.21 -7.60 -8.88
N LEU A 16 -15.47 -7.89 -9.96
CA LEU A 16 -14.01 -7.98 -9.90
C LEU A 16 -13.32 -6.63 -9.60
N ARG A 17 -13.88 -5.52 -10.11
CA ARG A 17 -13.42 -4.16 -9.77
C ARG A 17 -13.76 -3.80 -8.32
N LEU A 18 -14.92 -4.23 -7.83
CA LEU A 18 -15.36 -3.99 -6.45
C LEU A 18 -14.54 -4.84 -5.46
N ASP A 19 -14.30 -6.10 -5.78
CA ASP A 19 -13.53 -7.05 -4.98
C ASP A 19 -12.09 -6.58 -4.82
N ALA A 20 -11.44 -6.18 -5.91
CA ALA A 20 -10.09 -5.63 -5.83
C ALA A 20 -10.09 -4.35 -4.97
N ARG A 21 -11.04 -3.42 -5.17
CA ARG A 21 -11.18 -2.18 -4.39
C ARG A 21 -11.36 -2.46 -2.91
N LEU A 22 -12.25 -3.39 -2.55
CA LEU A 22 -12.49 -3.84 -1.19
C LEU A 22 -11.24 -4.46 -0.57
N ILE A 23 -10.54 -5.35 -1.30
CA ILE A 23 -9.29 -5.96 -0.84
C ILE A 23 -8.25 -4.88 -0.51
N SER A 24 -8.05 -3.89 -1.38
CA SER A 24 -7.13 -2.79 -1.09
C SER A 24 -7.58 -1.94 0.10
N LEU A 25 -8.88 -1.69 0.27
CA LEU A 25 -9.37 -0.94 1.44
C LEU A 25 -9.14 -1.73 2.74
N VAL A 26 -9.34 -3.05 2.74
CA VAL A 26 -9.04 -3.91 3.88
C VAL A 26 -7.54 -3.90 4.19
N LEU A 27 -6.68 -3.99 3.18
CA LEU A 27 -5.22 -3.88 3.32
C LEU A 27 -4.81 -2.51 3.88
N VAL A 28 -5.40 -1.43 3.40
CA VAL A 28 -5.17 -0.07 3.91
C VAL A 28 -5.60 0.04 5.36
N ALA A 29 -6.77 -0.48 5.73
CA ALA A 29 -7.25 -0.48 7.10
C ALA A 29 -6.31 -1.28 8.03
N ALA A 30 -5.87 -2.46 7.60
CA ALA A 30 -4.89 -3.25 8.33
C ALA A 30 -3.55 -2.49 8.49
N GLY A 31 -3.08 -1.86 7.42
CA GLY A 31 -1.86 -1.04 7.42
C GLY A 31 -1.96 0.16 8.36
N LEU A 32 -3.10 0.85 8.40
CA LEU A 32 -3.38 1.94 9.34
C LEU A 32 -3.37 1.47 10.79
N LEU A 33 -3.96 0.30 11.07
CA LEU A 33 -3.95 -0.27 12.42
C LEU A 33 -2.52 -0.61 12.86
N VAL A 34 -1.73 -1.24 11.99
CA VAL A 34 -0.33 -1.59 12.28
C VAL A 34 0.49 -0.32 12.49
N SER A 35 0.53 0.58 11.51
CA SER A 35 1.31 1.83 11.58
C SER A 35 0.85 2.75 12.71
N GLY A 36 -0.46 2.81 12.99
CA GLY A 36 -1.03 3.53 14.12
C GLY A 36 -0.59 2.96 15.46
N TYR A 37 -0.56 1.63 15.59
CA TYR A 37 -0.02 0.96 16.78
C TYR A 37 1.47 1.26 16.98
N LEU A 38 2.31 1.14 15.92
CA LEU A 38 3.73 1.50 16.04
C LEU A 38 3.90 2.97 16.42
N SER A 39 3.12 3.87 15.82
CA SER A 39 3.17 5.30 16.12
C SER A 39 2.82 5.58 17.58
N TYR A 40 1.77 4.92 18.09
CA TYR A 40 1.38 5.01 19.49
C TYR A 40 2.46 4.48 20.44
N VAL A 41 3.06 3.33 20.12
CA VAL A 41 4.13 2.72 20.91
C VAL A 41 5.38 3.61 20.93
N LYS A 42 5.77 4.17 19.79
CA LYS A 42 6.89 5.14 19.71
C LYS A 42 6.60 6.41 20.50
N ALA A 43 5.36 6.90 20.47
CA ALA A 43 4.97 8.12 21.19
C ALA A 43 4.88 7.94 22.70
N THR A 44 4.42 6.77 23.17
CA THR A 44 4.23 6.50 24.61
C THR A 44 5.44 5.80 25.25
N GLY A 45 6.38 5.30 24.47
CA GLY A 45 7.57 4.60 24.95
C GLY A 45 7.26 3.27 25.64
N VAL A 46 6.03 2.75 25.49
CA VAL A 46 5.64 1.47 26.07
C VAL A 46 6.36 0.31 25.37
N PRO A 47 6.61 -0.81 26.06
CA PRO A 47 7.19 -1.98 25.43
C PRO A 47 6.26 -2.51 24.32
N MET A 48 6.81 -2.71 23.13
CA MET A 48 6.05 -3.26 22.00
C MET A 48 5.81 -4.75 22.22
N ALA A 49 4.58 -5.21 22.00
CA ALA A 49 4.27 -6.63 21.97
C ALA A 49 5.08 -7.32 20.87
N CYS A 50 6.08 -8.14 21.21
CA CYS A 50 6.79 -8.97 20.24
C CYS A 50 6.87 -10.42 20.71
N THR A 51 6.55 -11.32 19.79
CA THR A 51 6.52 -12.76 19.97
C THR A 51 7.88 -13.36 19.67
N GLY A 52 8.46 -14.06 20.63
CA GLY A 52 9.66 -14.87 20.45
C GLY A 52 10.97 -14.10 20.66
N GLU A 53 11.92 -14.76 21.32
CA GLU A 53 13.24 -14.20 21.66
C GLU A 53 14.10 -13.86 20.42
N MET A 54 13.78 -14.45 19.26
CA MET A 54 14.43 -14.13 17.99
C MET A 54 14.02 -12.76 17.41
N PHE A 55 12.87 -12.21 17.83
CA PHE A 55 12.36 -10.94 17.31
C PHE A 55 12.72 -9.78 18.24
N ASN A 56 13.82 -9.10 17.91
CA ASN A 56 14.32 -7.93 18.63
C ASN A 56 13.68 -6.63 18.13
N CYS A 57 12.35 -6.56 18.18
CA CYS A 57 11.60 -5.42 17.70
C CYS A 57 12.03 -4.09 18.35
N GLY A 58 12.46 -4.13 19.62
CA GLY A 58 12.81 -2.95 20.40
C GLY A 58 14.09 -2.30 19.89
N THR A 59 15.04 -3.12 19.46
CA THR A 59 16.26 -2.70 18.78
C THR A 59 15.93 -2.03 17.45
N VAL A 60 15.01 -2.60 16.66
CA VAL A 60 14.60 -2.02 15.38
C VAL A 60 13.89 -0.66 15.59
N GLN A 61 12.92 -0.61 16.52
CA GLN A 61 12.09 0.58 16.77
C GLN A 61 12.84 1.74 17.43
N ASN A 62 13.95 1.48 18.12
CA ASN A 62 14.81 2.50 18.74
C ASN A 62 16.13 2.75 17.99
N SER A 63 16.32 2.10 16.84
CA SER A 63 17.51 2.34 16.02
C SER A 63 17.48 3.72 15.36
N ASP A 64 18.65 4.22 14.96
CA ASP A 64 18.75 5.45 14.15
C ASP A 64 17.98 5.35 12.83
N TYR A 65 17.80 4.12 12.33
CA TYR A 65 17.00 3.84 11.13
C TYR A 65 15.50 3.87 11.37
N SER A 66 15.02 4.03 12.60
CA SER A 66 13.58 4.17 12.91
C SER A 66 13.05 5.58 12.66
N GLU A 67 13.94 6.53 12.35
CA GLU A 67 13.63 7.92 12.09
C GLU A 67 14.25 8.36 10.75
N LEU A 68 13.47 9.04 9.93
CA LEU A 68 13.92 9.64 8.69
C LEU A 68 13.91 11.15 8.85
N PHE A 69 15.09 11.78 8.84
CA PHE A 69 15.25 13.22 9.11
C PHE A 69 14.57 13.69 10.41
N GLY A 70 14.60 12.85 11.47
CA GLY A 70 13.94 13.14 12.75
C GLY A 70 12.43 12.87 12.78
N VAL A 71 11.85 12.34 11.69
CA VAL A 71 10.45 11.90 11.65
C VAL A 71 10.39 10.39 11.79
N PRO A 72 9.71 9.85 12.82
CA PRO A 72 9.54 8.41 12.95
C PRO A 72 8.89 7.77 11.72
N ILE A 73 9.47 6.69 11.23
CA ILE A 73 8.97 5.96 10.06
C ILE A 73 7.54 5.47 10.26
N ALA A 74 7.15 5.19 11.50
CA ALA A 74 5.78 4.83 11.85
C ALA A 74 4.75 5.86 11.36
N TYR A 75 5.06 7.17 11.46
CA TYR A 75 4.20 8.23 10.95
C TYR A 75 4.20 8.30 9.43
N LEU A 76 5.34 8.06 8.78
CA LEU A 76 5.43 8.02 7.32
C LEU A 76 4.56 6.88 6.76
N GLY A 77 4.66 5.68 7.34
CA GLY A 77 3.82 4.54 6.97
C GLY A 77 2.33 4.85 7.15
N PHE A 78 1.95 5.46 8.28
CA PHE A 78 0.57 5.90 8.52
C PHE A 78 0.08 6.88 7.44
N MET A 79 0.87 7.92 7.14
CA MET A 79 0.56 8.89 6.09
C MET A 79 0.41 8.23 4.72
N THR A 80 1.27 7.27 4.38
CA THR A 80 1.17 6.51 3.13
C THR A 80 -0.18 5.80 3.01
N TYR A 81 -0.64 5.09 4.05
CA TYR A 81 -1.94 4.44 4.00
C TYR A 81 -3.11 5.41 3.97
N VAL A 82 -3.04 6.54 4.68
CA VAL A 82 -4.05 7.60 4.60
C VAL A 82 -4.16 8.13 3.17
N VAL A 83 -3.04 8.41 2.51
CA VAL A 83 -3.01 8.89 1.13
C VAL A 83 -3.58 7.84 0.18
N ILE A 84 -3.17 6.57 0.30
CA ILE A 84 -3.69 5.49 -0.56
C ILE A 84 -5.20 5.31 -0.36
N GLY A 85 -5.66 5.27 0.90
CA GLY A 85 -7.09 5.18 1.22
C GLY A 85 -7.89 6.37 0.68
N GLY A 86 -7.36 7.58 0.85
CA GLY A 86 -7.93 8.81 0.29
C GLY A 86 -8.03 8.75 -1.23
N LEU A 87 -6.97 8.35 -1.93
CA LEU A 87 -6.99 8.19 -3.39
C LEU A 87 -8.06 7.19 -3.83
N ILE A 88 -8.19 6.05 -3.14
CA ILE A 88 -9.21 5.04 -3.48
C ILE A 88 -10.64 5.57 -3.23
N LEU A 89 -10.88 6.35 -2.18
CA LEU A 89 -12.22 6.85 -1.85
C LEU A 89 -12.61 8.09 -2.65
N LEU A 90 -11.66 8.97 -2.96
CA LEU A 90 -11.90 10.23 -3.66
C LEU A 90 -11.85 10.12 -5.20
N GLN A 91 -11.35 9.00 -5.76
CA GLN A 91 -11.26 8.80 -7.21
C GLN A 91 -12.60 8.99 -7.94
N ASP A 92 -13.72 8.61 -7.33
CA ASP A 92 -15.04 8.69 -7.96
C ASP A 92 -15.68 10.08 -7.81
N ARG A 93 -15.15 10.93 -6.92
CA ARG A 93 -15.73 12.24 -6.59
C ARG A 93 -15.05 13.39 -7.32
N TRP A 94 -13.78 13.23 -7.72
CA TRP A 94 -12.96 14.30 -8.30
C TRP A 94 -12.54 13.93 -9.72
N ALA A 95 -12.96 14.69 -10.73
CA ALA A 95 -12.67 14.43 -12.14
C ALA A 95 -11.16 14.30 -12.43
N PHE A 96 -10.33 15.13 -11.80
CA PHE A 96 -8.87 15.08 -11.95
C PHE A 96 -8.25 13.77 -11.40
N LEU A 97 -8.77 13.25 -10.28
CA LEU A 97 -8.33 11.95 -9.72
C LEU A 97 -8.88 10.77 -10.50
N ARG A 98 -9.95 10.95 -11.27
CA ARG A 98 -10.53 9.87 -12.08
C ARG A 98 -9.61 9.47 -13.24
N GLU A 99 -8.89 10.44 -13.81
CA GLU A 99 -7.91 10.22 -14.87
C GLU A 99 -6.50 9.95 -14.31
N ASN A 100 -6.04 10.76 -13.34
CA ASN A 100 -4.66 10.65 -12.85
C ASN A 100 -4.50 9.78 -11.59
N GLY A 101 -5.60 9.34 -10.97
CA GLY A 101 -5.57 8.68 -9.67
C GLY A 101 -4.84 7.34 -9.68
N ILE A 102 -4.92 6.58 -10.78
CA ILE A 102 -4.22 5.29 -10.88
C ILE A 102 -2.70 5.46 -11.03
N VAL A 103 -2.27 6.48 -11.77
CA VAL A 103 -0.85 6.83 -11.95
C VAL A 103 -0.27 7.37 -10.64
N LEU A 104 -0.99 8.26 -9.96
CA LEU A 104 -0.60 8.76 -8.64
C LEU A 104 -0.50 7.65 -7.60
N LEU A 105 -1.49 6.76 -7.56
CA LEU A 105 -1.50 5.62 -6.63
C LEU A 105 -0.33 4.68 -6.93
N PHE A 106 -0.05 4.40 -8.22
CA PHE A 106 1.12 3.63 -8.60
C PHE A 106 2.43 4.29 -8.15
N GLY A 107 2.60 5.60 -8.36
CA GLY A 107 3.79 6.33 -7.93
C GLY A 107 4.01 6.27 -6.41
N VAL A 108 2.95 6.49 -5.62
CA VAL A 108 3.01 6.43 -4.15
C VAL A 108 3.34 5.02 -3.66
N VAL A 109 2.67 4.00 -4.20
CA VAL A 109 2.88 2.61 -3.77
C VAL A 109 4.25 2.09 -4.22
N LEU A 110 4.73 2.48 -5.40
CA LEU A 110 6.07 2.15 -5.88
C LEU A 110 7.14 2.71 -4.95
N PHE A 111 7.03 4.00 -4.59
CA PHE A 111 7.97 4.63 -3.66
C PHE A 111 7.95 3.93 -2.28
N ALA A 112 6.76 3.65 -1.75
CA ALA A 112 6.60 2.93 -0.49
C ALA A 112 7.21 1.52 -0.53
N TRP A 113 7.07 0.82 -1.66
CA TRP A 113 7.64 -0.52 -1.84
C TRP A 113 9.18 -0.50 -1.95
N LEU A 114 9.75 0.46 -2.67
CA LEU A 114 11.21 0.64 -2.72
C LEU A 114 11.79 0.94 -1.33
N TYR A 115 11.12 1.81 -0.58
CA TYR A 115 11.51 2.11 0.79
C TYR A 115 11.37 0.90 1.71
N SER A 116 10.32 0.10 1.53
CA SER A 116 10.15 -1.17 2.23
C SER A 116 11.30 -2.14 1.96
N MET A 117 11.76 -2.29 0.72
CA MET A 117 12.92 -3.14 0.42
C MET A 117 14.20 -2.65 1.11
N TYR A 118 14.40 -1.34 1.17
CA TYR A 118 15.51 -0.73 1.91
C TYR A 118 15.45 -1.08 3.40
N LEU A 119 14.27 -1.00 4.03
CA LEU A 119 14.11 -1.33 5.45
C LEU A 119 14.31 -2.82 5.75
N ILE A 120 13.86 -3.72 4.86
CA ILE A 120 14.17 -5.16 4.97
C ILE A 120 15.69 -5.37 4.95
N TYR A 121 16.39 -4.69 4.03
CA TYR A 121 17.85 -4.77 3.94
C TYR A 121 18.52 -4.26 5.24
N VAL A 122 18.06 -3.13 5.78
CA VAL A 122 18.57 -2.58 7.05
C VAL A 122 18.33 -3.56 8.21
N GLN A 123 17.13 -4.15 8.33
CA GLN A 123 16.79 -5.12 9.36
C GLN A 123 17.68 -6.37 9.28
N GLY A 124 17.81 -6.94 8.08
CA GLY A 124 18.52 -8.20 7.86
C GLY A 124 20.03 -8.11 7.79
N VAL A 125 20.60 -6.98 7.35
CA VAL A 125 22.05 -6.81 7.13
C VAL A 125 22.69 -5.90 8.17
N ILE A 126 22.07 -4.77 8.49
CA ILE A 126 22.68 -3.76 9.36
C ILE A 126 22.37 -4.06 10.83
N LEU A 127 21.08 -4.21 11.16
CA LEU A 127 20.62 -4.40 12.53
C LEU A 127 20.75 -5.86 12.99
N GLN A 128 20.79 -6.82 12.06
CA GLN A 128 20.73 -8.26 12.35
C GLN A 128 19.54 -8.60 13.29
N ALA A 129 18.44 -7.85 13.16
CA ALA A 129 17.29 -7.91 14.06
C ALA A 129 15.99 -7.79 13.26
N TRP A 130 15.04 -8.66 13.57
CA TRP A 130 13.76 -8.71 12.87
C TRP A 130 12.65 -8.14 13.75
N CYS A 131 11.79 -7.31 13.15
CA CYS A 131 10.59 -6.82 13.79
C CYS A 131 9.35 -7.38 13.07
N GLN A 132 8.52 -8.14 13.79
CA GLN A 132 7.31 -8.74 13.21
C GLN A 132 6.33 -7.70 12.68
N TRP A 133 6.19 -6.56 13.36
CA TRP A 133 5.26 -5.52 12.97
C TRP A 133 5.75 -4.76 11.75
N CYS A 134 7.06 -4.51 11.66
CA CYS A 134 7.68 -3.94 10.47
C CYS A 134 7.50 -4.89 9.28
N LEU A 135 7.84 -6.18 9.44
CA LEU A 135 7.64 -7.18 8.39
C LEU A 135 6.17 -7.30 7.96
N THR A 136 5.22 -7.18 8.90
CA THR A 136 3.79 -7.18 8.59
C THR A 136 3.42 -5.98 7.72
N HIS A 137 3.91 -4.79 8.07
CA HIS A 137 3.73 -3.58 7.27
C HIS A 137 4.33 -3.73 5.86
N GLU A 138 5.56 -4.23 5.77
CA GLU A 138 6.28 -4.48 4.51
C GLU A 138 5.55 -5.48 3.62
N ALA A 139 4.97 -6.53 4.22
CA ALA A 139 4.11 -7.48 3.53
C ALA A 139 2.83 -6.83 2.98
N ILE A 140 2.15 -5.99 3.78
CA ILE A 140 0.94 -5.28 3.34
C ILE A 140 1.24 -4.37 2.15
N ILE A 141 2.32 -3.59 2.20
CA ILE A 141 2.75 -2.73 1.08
C ILE A 141 3.06 -3.54 -0.16
N THR A 142 3.73 -4.69 -0.02
CA THR A 142 4.05 -5.58 -1.14
C THR A 142 2.78 -6.14 -1.80
N VAL A 143 1.78 -6.55 -1.01
CA VAL A 143 0.49 -7.01 -1.55
C VAL A 143 -0.26 -5.86 -2.23
N LEU A 144 -0.25 -4.66 -1.64
CA LEU A 144 -0.85 -3.47 -2.24
C LEU A 144 -0.18 -3.10 -3.57
N PHE A 145 1.14 -3.23 -3.66
CA PHE A 145 1.90 -2.99 -4.89
C PHE A 145 1.49 -3.97 -6.00
N GLY A 146 1.41 -5.28 -5.70
CA GLY A 146 0.93 -6.29 -6.65
C GLY A 146 -0.50 -6.01 -7.10
N ALA A 147 -1.40 -5.68 -6.17
CA ALA A 147 -2.79 -5.33 -6.48
C ALA A 147 -2.88 -4.05 -7.36
N THR A 148 -2.01 -3.07 -7.11
CA THR A 148 -1.94 -1.82 -7.87
C THR A 148 -1.45 -2.05 -9.29
N ILE A 149 -0.35 -2.80 -9.47
CA ILE A 149 0.16 -3.18 -10.80
C ILE A 149 -0.91 -3.91 -11.59
N TRP A 150 -1.58 -4.87 -10.95
CA TRP A 150 -2.61 -5.64 -11.63
C TRP A 150 -3.77 -4.75 -12.13
N ARG A 151 -4.17 -3.74 -11.36
CA ARG A 151 -5.16 -2.75 -11.81
C ARG A 151 -4.62 -1.84 -12.92
N LEU A 152 -3.38 -1.40 -12.83
CA LEU A 152 -2.75 -0.55 -13.84
C LEU A 152 -2.65 -1.27 -15.19
N ASN A 153 -2.16 -2.52 -15.20
CA ASN A 153 -2.07 -3.33 -16.42
C ASN A 153 -3.45 -3.56 -17.06
N ARG A 154 -4.49 -3.74 -16.24
CA ARG A 154 -5.88 -3.85 -16.73
C ARG A 154 -6.40 -2.54 -17.32
N PHE A 155 -5.98 -1.40 -16.78
CA PHE A 155 -6.36 -0.09 -17.30
C PHE A 155 -5.70 0.20 -18.65
N LEU A 156 -4.40 -0.06 -18.77
CA LEU A 156 -3.66 0.12 -20.03
C LEU A 156 -4.21 -0.79 -21.15
N ALA A 157 -4.52 -2.06 -20.84
CA ALA A 157 -5.11 -2.98 -21.81
C ALA A 157 -6.51 -2.54 -22.30
N ASP A 158 -7.28 -1.82 -21.46
CA ASP A 158 -8.56 -1.24 -21.86
C ASP A 158 -8.36 -0.06 -22.83
N GLU A 159 -7.34 0.78 -22.61
CA GLU A 159 -7.00 1.92 -23.50
C GLU A 159 -6.49 1.46 -24.87
N GLU A 160 -5.62 0.44 -24.89
CA GLU A 160 -5.14 -0.17 -26.13
C GLU A 160 -6.30 -0.72 -26.98
N ALA A 161 -7.30 -1.34 -26.34
CA ALA A 161 -8.48 -1.87 -27.03
C ALA A 161 -9.45 -0.80 -27.56
N GLU A 162 -9.45 0.41 -26.99
CA GLU A 162 -10.26 1.54 -27.48
C GLU A 162 -9.58 2.28 -28.64
N SER A 163 -8.26 2.13 -28.77
CA SER A 163 -7.47 2.76 -29.84
C SER A 163 -7.44 1.99 -31.17
N VAL A 164 -8.02 0.78 -31.23
CA VAL A 164 -8.09 -0.12 -32.41
C VAL A 164 -9.51 -0.19 -32.95
#